data_AF-A0A175VEL9-F1
#
_entry.id   AF-A0A175VEL9-F1
#
_cell.length_a   1.000
_cell.length_b   1.000
_cell.length_c   1.000
_cell.angle_alpha   90.00
_cell.angle_beta   90.00
_cell.angle_gamma   90.00
#
_symmetry.space_group_name_H-M   'P 1'
#
loop_
_entity.id
_entity.type
_entity.pdbx_description
1 polymer ?
#
loop_
_entity_poly.entity_id
_entity_poly.type
_entity_poly.pdbx_seq_one_letter_code
_entity_poly.pdbx_strand_id
1 'polypeptide(L)'
;MTTEQLDSLFDRLFPICRSISGAGLRESLAIFAEQMPLQLESTPSGTQVFDWTVPHEWHIDSATLTAPDGRVVADFADHNLRVVNYSAPVEGRYSLEELRPRLHTLPHLPDLIPYVTSYYQPNWGFCLTHNELAQLAPGDYQVRIDSRFQAGEINYGTALLGGESQQEFLLSSYLCHPSMANNELSGPLVLLGLYHRLARWPKRRFSYRFVLAPETIGSLCYLHRYGEHLKSHCIGGLVLTCLGGPASALSVKLARQEECLLNQLVRQLASEQPERWAVREFTPCHGSDERQYCSPGFDLPVAQAARTVYGNFAEYHTSGDTKEFMQISRLNEAIDQLEQLLLQHENAGVFERTNPYGEPQLGKRGLYPNLNSPASYSKSSDQLLDGRTQLMAMQWILNLADGRHTLLQMARRARMPLATLLAVVPLLEEAELIRFTAPQCR
;
A
#
# COMPACT_ATOMS: atom_id res chain seq x y z
N MET A 1 -7.72 3.67 -13.88
CA MET A 1 -9.03 3.00 -13.86
C MET A 1 -10.10 4.04 -13.58
N THR A 2 -11.34 3.82 -14.02
CA THR A 2 -12.47 4.66 -13.64
C THR A 2 -13.07 4.20 -12.31
N THR A 3 -13.92 5.04 -11.70
CA THR A 3 -14.68 4.69 -10.50
C THR A 3 -15.51 3.43 -10.71
N GLU A 4 -16.17 3.30 -11.85
CA GLU A 4 -17.04 2.16 -12.18
C GLU A 4 -16.25 0.86 -12.31
N GLN A 5 -15.02 0.92 -12.84
CA GLN A 5 -14.14 -0.24 -12.92
C GLN A 5 -13.71 -0.72 -11.53
N LEU A 6 -13.33 0.21 -10.63
CA LEU A 6 -12.99 -0.11 -9.24
C LEU A 6 -14.20 -0.67 -8.48
N ASP A 7 -15.36 -0.07 -8.69
CA ASP A 7 -16.64 -0.48 -8.08
C ASP A 7 -17.00 -1.92 -8.47
N SER A 8 -16.93 -2.24 -9.76
CA SER A 8 -17.20 -3.59 -10.27
C SER A 8 -16.19 -4.63 -9.78
N LEU A 9 -14.90 -4.28 -9.71
CA LEU A 9 -13.88 -5.19 -9.18
C LEU A 9 -14.05 -5.42 -7.68
N PHE A 10 -14.43 -4.39 -6.92
CA PHE A 10 -14.76 -4.53 -5.52
C PHE A 10 -15.89 -5.55 -5.34
N ASP A 11 -16.98 -5.45 -6.10
CA ASP A 11 -18.14 -6.35 -5.95
C ASP A 11 -17.80 -7.82 -6.28
N ARG A 12 -16.86 -8.05 -7.20
CA ARG A 12 -16.33 -9.39 -7.49
C ARG A 12 -15.47 -9.93 -6.34
N LEU A 13 -14.65 -9.07 -5.73
CA LEU A 13 -13.67 -9.46 -4.72
C LEU A 13 -14.28 -9.59 -3.32
N PHE A 14 -15.22 -8.72 -2.95
CA PHE A 14 -15.78 -8.64 -1.61
C PHE A 14 -16.31 -9.96 -1.04
N PRO A 15 -17.11 -10.77 -1.77
CA PRO A 15 -17.68 -12.01 -1.20
C PRO A 15 -16.66 -13.15 -1.01
N ILE A 16 -15.49 -13.09 -1.65
CA ILE A 16 -14.51 -14.17 -1.62
C ILE A 16 -13.91 -14.32 -0.22
N CYS A 17 -14.00 -15.52 0.34
CA CYS A 17 -13.38 -15.86 1.62
C CYS A 17 -11.86 -16.03 1.44
N ARG A 18 -11.13 -14.93 1.63
CA ARG A 18 -9.66 -14.96 1.71
C ARG A 18 -9.18 -15.38 3.11
N SER A 19 -7.95 -15.88 3.11
CA SER A 19 -7.14 -16.14 4.29
C SER A 19 -5.68 -15.93 3.90
N ILE A 20 -4.74 -16.23 4.79
CA ILE A 20 -3.32 -16.20 4.47
C ILE A 20 -2.92 -17.24 3.41
N SER A 21 -3.75 -18.26 3.18
CA SER A 21 -3.57 -19.30 2.15
C SER A 21 -4.94 -19.70 1.58
N GLY A 22 -4.96 -20.58 0.58
CA GLY A 22 -6.20 -21.21 0.12
C GLY A 22 -6.79 -20.66 -1.17
N ALA A 23 -7.90 -21.27 -1.58
CA ALA A 23 -8.53 -21.02 -2.88
C ALA A 23 -9.00 -19.56 -3.06
N GLY A 24 -9.55 -18.92 -2.02
CA GLY A 24 -10.04 -17.55 -2.12
C GLY A 24 -8.92 -16.52 -2.35
N LEU A 25 -7.71 -16.76 -1.83
CA LEU A 25 -6.53 -15.97 -2.15
C LEU A 25 -6.15 -16.13 -3.63
N ARG A 26 -6.09 -17.37 -4.13
CA ARG A 26 -5.77 -17.65 -5.54
C ARG A 26 -6.81 -17.08 -6.50
N GLU A 27 -8.09 -17.20 -6.18
CA GLU A 27 -9.18 -16.59 -6.95
C GLU A 27 -9.02 -15.08 -7.01
N SER A 28 -8.77 -14.44 -5.88
CA SER A 28 -8.55 -12.99 -5.82
C SER A 28 -7.33 -12.57 -6.66
N LEU A 29 -6.20 -13.28 -6.53
CA LEU A 29 -5.00 -13.04 -7.34
C LEU A 29 -5.26 -13.23 -8.85
N ALA A 30 -6.08 -14.21 -9.24
CA ALA A 30 -6.48 -14.41 -10.63
C ALA A 30 -7.30 -13.23 -11.17
N ILE A 31 -8.21 -12.67 -10.37
CA ILE A 31 -8.97 -11.46 -10.73
C ILE A 31 -8.01 -10.27 -10.94
N PHE A 32 -7.01 -10.10 -10.08
CA PHE A 32 -5.97 -9.07 -10.29
C PHE A 32 -5.12 -9.33 -11.54
N ALA A 33 -4.82 -10.59 -11.86
CA ALA A 33 -4.07 -10.99 -13.04
C ALA A 33 -4.79 -10.68 -14.37
N GLU A 34 -6.13 -10.52 -14.35
CA GLU A 34 -6.89 -10.03 -15.50
C GLU A 34 -6.59 -8.55 -15.82
N GLN A 35 -6.14 -7.77 -14.83
CA GLN A 35 -5.99 -6.31 -14.93
C GLN A 35 -4.52 -5.85 -14.96
N MET A 36 -3.63 -6.64 -14.35
CA MET A 36 -2.19 -6.40 -14.26
C MET A 36 -1.44 -7.69 -14.60
N PRO A 37 -0.30 -7.68 -15.32
CA PRO A 37 0.44 -8.88 -15.72
C PRO A 37 1.17 -9.50 -14.52
N LEU A 38 0.37 -10.04 -13.59
CA LEU A 38 0.77 -10.58 -12.32
C LEU A 38 1.41 -11.95 -12.54
N GLN A 39 2.68 -12.09 -12.16
CA GLN A 39 3.36 -13.36 -12.03
C GLN A 39 2.94 -13.98 -10.69
N LEU A 40 2.20 -15.08 -10.77
CA LEU A 40 1.79 -15.83 -9.60
C LEU A 40 2.93 -16.73 -9.15
N GLU A 41 3.34 -16.56 -7.91
CA GLU A 41 4.39 -17.32 -7.27
C GLU A 41 3.87 -17.92 -5.98
N SER A 42 4.62 -18.88 -5.44
CA SER A 42 4.23 -19.55 -4.21
C SER A 42 5.43 -20.03 -3.41
N THR A 43 5.19 -20.23 -2.12
CA THR A 43 6.13 -20.90 -1.21
C THR A 43 5.42 -22.09 -0.56
N PRO A 44 5.94 -23.32 -0.67
CA PRO A 44 5.30 -24.51 -0.12
C PRO A 44 5.20 -24.50 1.42
N SER A 45 4.15 -25.11 1.96
CA SER A 45 4.01 -25.39 3.40
C SER A 45 5.23 -26.13 3.96
N GLY A 46 5.61 -25.81 5.20
CA GLY A 46 6.79 -26.37 5.86
C GLY A 46 8.12 -25.73 5.45
N THR A 47 8.14 -24.86 4.43
CA THR A 47 9.33 -24.08 4.08
C THR A 47 9.69 -23.15 5.23
N GLN A 48 10.96 -23.15 5.62
CA GLN A 48 11.48 -22.18 6.58
C GLN A 48 11.78 -20.87 5.85
N VAL A 49 11.17 -19.77 6.30
CA VAL A 49 11.39 -18.41 5.79
C VAL A 49 11.84 -17.52 6.95
N PHE A 50 13.15 -17.40 7.09
CA PHE A 50 13.79 -16.82 8.29
C PHE A 50 13.42 -17.61 9.56
N ASP A 51 12.81 -16.96 10.54
CA ASP A 51 12.35 -17.60 11.79
C ASP A 51 10.93 -18.20 11.67
N TRP A 52 10.23 -17.93 10.57
CA TRP A 52 8.87 -18.40 10.35
C TRP A 52 8.85 -19.70 9.54
N THR A 53 7.84 -20.52 9.76
CA THR A 53 7.55 -21.69 8.93
C THR A 53 6.25 -21.45 8.18
N VAL A 54 6.26 -21.70 6.88
CA VAL A 54 5.06 -21.55 6.04
C VAL A 54 3.97 -22.54 6.50
N PRO A 55 2.76 -22.08 6.86
CA PRO A 55 1.73 -22.95 7.44
C PRO A 55 1.14 -23.90 6.39
N HIS A 56 0.43 -24.93 6.87
CA HIS A 56 -0.45 -25.75 6.03
C HIS A 56 -1.54 -24.89 5.41
N GLU A 57 -1.94 -25.19 4.18
CA GLU A 57 -3.01 -24.47 3.50
C GLU A 57 -4.38 -24.79 4.10
N TRP A 58 -5.20 -23.76 4.29
CA TRP A 58 -6.55 -23.87 4.82
C TRP A 58 -7.59 -23.81 3.70
N HIS A 59 -8.55 -24.72 3.77
CA HIS A 59 -9.75 -24.71 2.92
C HIS A 59 -10.98 -24.81 3.80
N ILE A 60 -12.04 -24.11 3.39
CA ILE A 60 -13.36 -24.18 3.99
C ILE A 60 -14.40 -24.28 2.88
N ASP A 61 -15.32 -25.22 3.02
CA ASP A 61 -16.42 -25.44 2.08
C ASP A 61 -17.74 -24.94 2.66
N SER A 62 -17.98 -25.12 3.96
CA SER A 62 -19.14 -24.59 4.67
C SER A 62 -18.92 -24.52 6.17
N ALA A 63 -19.72 -23.71 6.87
CA ALA A 63 -19.86 -23.82 8.32
C ALA A 63 -21.22 -23.31 8.77
N THR A 64 -21.83 -24.03 9.72
CA THR A 64 -23.15 -23.72 10.27
C THR A 64 -23.18 -24.00 11.76
N LEU A 65 -23.78 -23.08 12.51
CA LEU A 65 -24.19 -23.27 13.90
C LEU A 65 -25.71 -23.28 13.96
N THR A 66 -26.32 -24.41 14.34
CA THR A 66 -27.77 -24.57 14.41
C THR A 66 -28.22 -24.72 15.86
N ALA A 67 -29.24 -23.95 16.26
CA ALA A 67 -29.84 -23.95 17.58
C ALA A 67 -30.71 -25.19 17.85
N PRO A 68 -31.06 -25.47 19.13
CA PRO A 68 -31.88 -26.62 19.50
C PRO A 68 -33.27 -26.65 18.85
N ASP A 69 -33.81 -25.48 18.48
CA ASP A 69 -35.09 -25.32 17.79
C ASP A 69 -34.99 -25.50 16.26
N GLY A 70 -33.79 -25.78 15.74
CA GLY A 70 -33.51 -25.94 14.31
C GLY A 70 -33.19 -24.64 13.58
N ARG A 71 -33.18 -23.48 14.26
CA ARG A 71 -32.79 -22.21 13.65
C ARG A 71 -31.28 -22.16 13.40
N VAL A 72 -30.86 -21.74 12.20
CA VAL A 72 -29.44 -21.45 11.93
C VAL A 72 -29.07 -20.12 12.59
N VAL A 73 -28.12 -20.16 13.53
CA VAL A 73 -27.63 -19.01 14.29
C VAL A 73 -26.51 -18.29 13.55
N ALA A 74 -25.62 -19.06 12.91
CA ALA A 74 -24.53 -18.54 12.10
C ALA A 74 -24.33 -19.43 10.89
N ASP A 75 -24.17 -18.81 9.73
CA ASP A 75 -23.95 -19.48 8.46
C ASP A 75 -22.81 -18.79 7.71
N PHE A 76 -21.79 -19.56 7.34
CA PHE A 76 -20.69 -19.08 6.50
C PHE A 76 -21.16 -18.55 5.14
N ALA A 77 -22.25 -19.12 4.59
CA ALA A 77 -22.82 -18.69 3.32
C ALA A 77 -23.49 -17.30 3.40
N ASP A 78 -23.93 -16.88 4.59
CA ASP A 78 -24.47 -15.53 4.85
C ASP A 78 -23.33 -14.50 4.90
N HIS A 79 -22.31 -14.77 5.73
CA HIS A 79 -21.14 -13.91 5.83
C HIS A 79 -19.92 -14.71 6.27
N ASN A 80 -18.82 -14.65 5.52
CA ASN A 80 -17.65 -15.48 5.81
C ASN A 80 -16.91 -15.11 7.13
N LEU A 81 -17.18 -13.92 7.69
CA LEU A 81 -16.75 -13.54 9.05
C LEU A 81 -17.47 -14.32 10.17
N ARG A 82 -18.54 -15.08 9.88
CA ARG A 82 -19.26 -15.89 10.88
C ARG A 82 -18.41 -17.01 11.48
N VAL A 83 -17.24 -17.29 10.91
CA VAL A 83 -16.32 -18.35 11.34
C VAL A 83 -14.98 -17.73 11.69
N VAL A 84 -14.34 -18.22 12.75
CA VAL A 84 -12.94 -17.89 13.04
C VAL A 84 -12.09 -18.32 11.84
N ASN A 85 -11.44 -17.38 11.17
CA ASN A 85 -10.64 -17.66 9.99
C ASN A 85 -9.49 -18.62 10.37
N TYR A 86 -9.22 -19.62 9.53
CA TYR A 86 -8.34 -20.74 9.86
C TYR A 86 -8.90 -21.75 10.88
N SER A 87 -10.22 -21.87 11.02
CA SER A 87 -10.83 -22.89 11.91
C SER A 87 -10.54 -24.33 11.45
N ALA A 88 -10.19 -25.20 12.39
CA ALA A 88 -10.12 -26.64 12.21
C ALA A 88 -11.51 -27.27 11.95
N PRO A 89 -11.59 -28.41 11.24
CA PRO A 89 -12.84 -29.11 11.04
C PRO A 89 -13.46 -29.56 12.35
N VAL A 90 -14.77 -29.44 12.45
CA VAL A 90 -15.54 -29.95 13.58
C VAL A 90 -16.95 -30.31 13.14
N GLU A 91 -17.45 -31.43 13.64
CA GLU A 91 -18.85 -31.81 13.53
C GLU A 91 -19.29 -32.43 14.83
N GLY A 92 -20.40 -31.95 15.39
CA GLY A 92 -20.88 -32.47 16.66
C GLY A 92 -22.05 -31.70 17.25
N ARG A 93 -22.49 -32.18 18.40
CA ARG A 93 -23.47 -31.50 19.25
C ARG A 93 -22.78 -31.01 20.51
N TYR A 94 -23.05 -29.77 20.87
CA TYR A 94 -22.45 -29.10 22.02
C TYR A 94 -23.53 -28.36 22.79
N SER A 95 -23.48 -28.42 24.11
CA SER A 95 -24.29 -27.55 24.94
C SER A 95 -23.88 -26.08 24.75
N LEU A 96 -24.78 -25.14 25.04
CA LEU A 96 -24.43 -23.71 25.03
C LEU A 96 -23.24 -23.38 25.95
N GLU A 97 -23.09 -24.09 27.07
CA GLU A 97 -21.97 -23.90 28.00
C GLU A 97 -20.62 -24.28 27.36
N GLU A 98 -20.57 -25.41 26.65
CA GLU A 98 -19.38 -25.86 25.91
C GLU A 98 -19.05 -24.95 24.73
N LEU A 99 -20.06 -24.34 24.10
CA LEU A 99 -19.88 -23.43 22.97
C LEU A 99 -19.43 -22.04 23.36
N ARG A 100 -19.86 -21.50 24.51
CA ARG A 100 -19.58 -20.11 24.92
C ARG A 100 -18.11 -19.70 24.76
N PRO A 101 -17.10 -20.51 25.15
CA PRO A 101 -15.68 -20.16 24.95
C PRO A 101 -15.24 -20.05 23.49
N ARG A 102 -16.03 -20.57 22.54
CA ARG A 102 -15.79 -20.61 21.09
C ARG A 102 -16.66 -19.64 20.30
N LEU A 103 -17.50 -18.87 21.00
CA LEU A 103 -18.32 -17.82 20.42
C LEU A 103 -17.66 -16.47 20.67
N HIS A 104 -17.38 -15.75 19.60
CA HIS A 104 -16.74 -14.43 19.65
C HIS A 104 -17.75 -13.34 19.31
N THR A 105 -17.82 -12.30 20.14
CA THR A 105 -18.71 -11.12 19.93
C THR A 105 -18.02 -9.84 20.40
N LEU A 106 -18.62 -8.68 20.10
CA LEU A 106 -18.16 -7.38 20.55
C LEU A 106 -19.25 -6.67 21.37
N PRO A 107 -19.20 -6.69 22.72
CA PRO A 107 -20.23 -6.07 23.54
C PRO A 107 -20.40 -4.55 23.31
N HIS A 108 -19.33 -3.86 22.92
CA HIS A 108 -19.34 -2.42 22.63
C HIS A 108 -19.83 -2.07 21.21
N LEU A 109 -19.97 -3.07 20.33
CA LEU A 109 -20.48 -2.95 18.96
C LEU A 109 -21.47 -4.10 18.72
N PRO A 110 -22.65 -4.06 19.37
CA PRO A 110 -23.46 -5.25 19.59
C PRO A 110 -24.11 -5.82 18.33
N ASP A 111 -24.15 -5.05 17.24
CA ASP A 111 -24.73 -5.41 15.95
C ASP A 111 -23.69 -5.87 14.91
N LEU A 112 -22.40 -5.88 15.26
CA LEU A 112 -21.32 -6.21 14.33
C LEU A 112 -20.73 -7.59 14.62
N ILE A 113 -20.38 -8.30 13.55
CA ILE A 113 -19.69 -9.60 13.61
C ILE A 113 -18.18 -9.32 13.67
N PRO A 114 -17.44 -9.79 14.69
CA PRO A 114 -15.99 -9.61 14.74
C PRO A 114 -15.28 -10.51 13.73
N TYR A 115 -14.21 -10.00 13.13
CA TYR A 115 -13.22 -10.82 12.43
C TYR A 115 -12.20 -11.37 13.43
N VAL A 116 -12.13 -12.70 13.53
CA VAL A 116 -11.21 -13.42 14.40
C VAL A 116 -10.41 -14.42 13.58
N THR A 117 -9.13 -14.63 13.93
CA THR A 117 -8.22 -15.52 13.19
C THR A 117 -7.50 -16.46 14.16
N SER A 118 -7.07 -17.63 13.66
CA SER A 118 -6.25 -18.58 14.43
C SER A 118 -5.22 -19.30 13.55
N TYR A 119 -4.29 -18.53 12.98
CA TYR A 119 -3.36 -19.03 11.95
C TYR A 119 -2.32 -20.04 12.45
N TYR A 120 -1.79 -19.83 13.66
CA TYR A 120 -0.57 -20.51 14.12
C TYR A 120 -0.81 -21.45 15.31
N GLN A 121 -2.04 -21.55 15.79
CA GLN A 121 -2.47 -22.54 16.78
C GLN A 121 -3.81 -23.14 16.35
N PRO A 122 -3.92 -24.46 16.20
CA PRO A 122 -5.19 -25.08 15.83
C PRO A 122 -6.31 -24.72 16.80
N ASN A 123 -7.37 -24.11 16.28
CA ASN A 123 -8.57 -23.77 17.03
C ASN A 123 -9.78 -23.77 16.08
N TRP A 124 -10.98 -23.58 16.63
CA TRP A 124 -12.20 -23.37 15.85
C TRP A 124 -13.21 -22.56 16.66
N GLY A 125 -14.05 -21.79 15.96
CA GLY A 125 -15.10 -21.00 16.60
C GLY A 125 -16.01 -20.28 15.61
N PHE A 126 -17.07 -19.68 16.14
CA PHE A 126 -18.00 -18.83 15.40
C PHE A 126 -17.97 -17.40 15.93
N CYS A 127 -18.23 -16.45 15.03
CA CYS A 127 -18.35 -15.04 15.34
C CYS A 127 -19.81 -14.63 15.15
N LEU A 128 -20.38 -14.01 16.19
CA LEU A 128 -21.76 -13.55 16.22
C LEU A 128 -21.78 -12.05 16.51
N THR A 129 -22.90 -11.42 16.21
CA THR A 129 -23.26 -10.16 16.87
C THR A 129 -23.48 -10.42 18.37
N HIS A 130 -23.25 -9.42 19.22
CA HIS A 130 -23.51 -9.57 20.64
C HIS A 130 -25.01 -9.79 20.93
N ASN A 131 -25.86 -9.16 20.12
CA ASN A 131 -27.31 -9.28 20.22
C ASN A 131 -27.80 -10.71 19.91
N GLU A 132 -27.21 -11.40 18.92
CA GLU A 132 -27.49 -12.82 18.67
C GLU A 132 -27.07 -13.71 19.84
N LEU A 133 -25.87 -13.48 20.40
CA LEU A 133 -25.38 -14.25 21.56
C LEU A 133 -26.30 -14.13 22.78
N ALA A 134 -26.83 -12.93 23.03
CA ALA A 134 -27.75 -12.67 24.14
C ALA A 134 -29.09 -13.42 24.01
N GLN A 135 -29.46 -13.82 22.81
CA GLN A 135 -30.71 -14.53 22.50
C GLN A 135 -30.56 -16.05 22.48
N LEU A 136 -29.35 -16.60 22.69
CA LEU A 136 -29.14 -18.04 22.67
C LEU A 136 -29.78 -18.72 23.88
N ALA A 137 -30.68 -19.68 23.61
CA ALA A 137 -31.31 -20.49 24.63
C ALA A 137 -30.40 -21.66 25.05
N PRO A 138 -30.51 -22.14 26.30
CA PRO A 138 -29.89 -23.40 26.71
C PRO A 138 -30.36 -24.58 25.85
N GLY A 139 -29.46 -25.53 25.61
CA GLY A 139 -29.74 -26.76 24.86
C GLY A 139 -28.55 -27.19 24.01
N ASP A 140 -28.77 -28.22 23.20
CA ASP A 140 -27.75 -28.80 22.32
C ASP A 140 -27.79 -28.15 20.94
N TYR A 141 -26.68 -27.55 20.56
CA TYR A 141 -26.46 -26.91 19.28
C TYR A 141 -25.73 -27.89 18.36
N GLN A 142 -26.13 -27.91 17.09
CA GLN A 142 -25.40 -28.64 16.06
C GLN A 142 -24.36 -27.74 15.42
N VAL A 143 -23.10 -28.12 15.53
CA VAL A 143 -21.96 -27.45 14.91
C VAL A 143 -21.47 -28.27 13.75
N ARG A 144 -21.24 -27.60 12.62
CA ARG A 144 -20.47 -28.13 11.49
C ARG A 144 -19.55 -27.04 10.97
N ILE A 145 -18.25 -27.31 10.91
CA ILE A 145 -17.24 -26.55 10.18
C ILE A 145 -16.59 -27.55 9.25
N ASP A 146 -16.95 -27.48 7.97
CA ASP A 146 -16.41 -28.31 6.90
C ASP A 146 -15.18 -27.62 6.32
N SER A 147 -14.05 -27.81 7.00
CA SER A 147 -12.75 -27.25 6.65
C SER A 147 -11.67 -28.33 6.66
N ARG A 148 -10.50 -28.02 6.12
CA ARG A 148 -9.36 -28.93 6.14
C ARG A 148 -8.05 -28.16 6.10
N PHE A 149 -7.03 -28.77 6.69
CA PHE A 149 -5.64 -28.39 6.51
C PHE A 149 -4.94 -29.41 5.65
N GLN A 150 -4.19 -28.95 4.67
CA GLN A 150 -3.39 -29.81 3.80
C GLN A 150 -2.03 -29.19 3.52
N ALA A 151 -1.07 -30.00 3.11
CA ALA A 151 0.13 -29.45 2.48
C ALA A 151 -0.30 -28.64 1.24
N GLY A 152 0.14 -27.40 1.16
CA GLY A 152 -0.19 -26.50 0.07
C GLY A 152 0.85 -25.41 0.01
N GLU A 153 0.42 -24.15 -0.14
CA GLU A 153 1.34 -23.05 -0.36
C GLU A 153 0.79 -21.69 0.08
N ILE A 154 1.72 -20.76 0.32
CA ILE A 154 1.42 -19.33 0.41
C ILE A 154 1.63 -18.74 -0.98
N ASN A 155 0.54 -18.29 -1.61
CA ASN A 155 0.59 -17.62 -2.91
C ASN A 155 0.81 -16.12 -2.76
N TYR A 156 1.56 -15.53 -3.69
CA TYR A 156 1.69 -14.09 -3.84
C TYR A 156 1.85 -13.74 -5.31
N GLY A 157 1.42 -12.54 -5.69
CA GLY A 157 1.52 -12.03 -7.04
C GLY A 157 2.54 -10.91 -7.12
N THR A 158 3.37 -10.93 -8.16
CA THR A 158 4.36 -9.88 -8.44
C THR A 158 4.17 -9.32 -9.84
N ALA A 159 4.39 -8.01 -10.03
CA ALA A 159 4.48 -7.42 -11.36
C ALA A 159 5.59 -6.37 -11.39
N LEU A 160 6.22 -6.20 -12.55
CA LEU A 160 7.26 -5.20 -12.76
C LEU A 160 6.90 -4.34 -13.96
N LEU A 161 6.82 -3.02 -13.73
CA LEU A 161 6.67 -2.03 -14.77
C LEU A 161 8.03 -1.35 -15.00
N GLY A 162 8.67 -1.67 -16.12
CA GLY A 162 10.01 -1.17 -16.43
C GLY A 162 10.08 0.34 -16.65
N GLY A 163 11.15 0.94 -16.13
CA GLY A 163 11.59 2.31 -16.42
C GLY A 163 12.97 2.35 -17.08
N GLU A 164 13.58 3.52 -17.12
CA GLU A 164 14.91 3.77 -17.70
C GLU A 164 16.06 3.24 -16.84
N SER A 165 15.80 2.96 -15.57
CA SER A 165 16.78 2.36 -14.65
C SER A 165 16.26 1.08 -14.00
N GLN A 166 17.21 0.28 -13.51
CA GLN A 166 16.95 -0.91 -12.71
C GLN A 166 16.66 -0.59 -11.23
N GLN A 167 16.72 0.69 -10.84
CA GLN A 167 16.33 1.11 -9.50
C GLN A 167 14.79 1.05 -9.40
N GLU A 168 14.31 0.53 -8.29
CA GLU A 168 12.92 0.14 -8.11
C GLU A 168 12.23 0.93 -7.01
N PHE A 169 10.99 1.36 -7.29
CA PHE A 169 10.05 1.77 -6.27
C PHE A 169 9.07 0.63 -5.97
N LEU A 170 9.03 0.16 -4.72
CA LEU A 170 8.18 -0.95 -4.30
C LEU A 170 6.79 -0.45 -3.89
N LEU A 171 5.74 -0.95 -4.53
CA LEU A 171 4.35 -0.79 -4.11
C LEU A 171 3.82 -2.16 -3.69
N SER A 172 3.42 -2.29 -2.43
CA SER A 172 2.89 -3.56 -1.92
C SER A 172 1.57 -3.37 -1.19
N SER A 173 0.74 -4.40 -1.19
CA SER A 173 -0.48 -4.47 -0.39
C SER A 173 -0.77 -5.92 -0.04
N TYR A 174 -1.68 -6.15 0.90
CA TYR A 174 -2.02 -7.49 1.35
C TYR A 174 -3.44 -7.92 1.02
N LEU A 175 -3.60 -9.22 0.71
CA LEU A 175 -4.83 -9.79 0.16
C LEU A 175 -5.29 -11.04 0.95
N CYS A 176 -5.07 -11.05 2.26
CA CYS A 176 -5.47 -12.17 3.15
C CYS A 176 -6.82 -11.97 3.86
N HIS A 177 -7.29 -10.73 4.00
CA HIS A 177 -8.52 -10.42 4.71
C HIS A 177 -9.75 -10.80 3.88
N PRO A 178 -10.78 -11.47 4.45
CA PRO A 178 -11.98 -11.91 3.72
C PRO A 178 -12.94 -10.73 3.43
N SER A 179 -14.24 -10.84 3.69
CA SER A 179 -15.24 -9.81 3.35
C SER A 179 -15.18 -8.60 4.28
N MET A 180 -14.17 -7.77 4.09
CA MET A 180 -13.98 -6.45 4.70
C MET A 180 -13.43 -5.49 3.66
N ALA A 181 -13.95 -4.26 3.64
CA ALA A 181 -13.73 -3.32 2.55
C ALA A 181 -12.45 -2.50 2.72
N ASN A 182 -12.40 -1.63 3.73
CA ASN A 182 -11.27 -0.75 3.95
C ASN A 182 -10.02 -1.55 4.36
N ASN A 183 -10.16 -2.53 5.26
CA ASN A 183 -9.12 -3.50 5.60
C ASN A 183 -9.53 -4.92 5.11
N GLU A 184 -9.21 -5.35 3.90
CA GLU A 184 -8.15 -4.81 3.05
C GLU A 184 -8.40 -4.95 1.55
N LEU A 185 -9.59 -4.59 1.05
CA LEU A 185 -9.74 -4.42 -0.40
C LEU A 185 -9.31 -3.02 -0.87
N SER A 186 -9.31 -2.02 0.01
CA SER A 186 -8.87 -0.66 -0.35
C SER A 186 -7.42 -0.61 -0.85
N GLY A 187 -6.47 -1.22 -0.15
CA GLY A 187 -5.06 -1.27 -0.52
C GLY A 187 -4.81 -1.93 -1.88
N PRO A 188 -5.25 -3.17 -2.11
CA PRO A 188 -5.08 -3.89 -3.38
C PRO A 188 -5.74 -3.16 -4.57
N LEU A 189 -6.92 -2.57 -4.38
CA LEU A 189 -7.59 -1.80 -5.44
C LEU A 189 -6.81 -0.52 -5.79
N VAL A 190 -6.27 0.20 -4.79
CA VAL A 190 -5.42 1.36 -5.06
C VAL A 190 -4.09 0.95 -5.69
N LEU A 191 -3.50 -0.18 -5.29
CA LEU A 191 -2.30 -0.74 -5.92
C LEU A 191 -2.51 -0.94 -7.43
N LEU A 192 -3.64 -1.54 -7.80
CA LEU A 192 -4.01 -1.74 -9.20
C LEU A 192 -4.28 -0.41 -9.92
N GLY A 193 -4.97 0.52 -9.26
CA GLY A 193 -5.20 1.87 -9.78
C GLY A 193 -3.89 2.58 -10.12
N LEU A 194 -2.91 2.52 -9.20
CA LEU A 194 -1.56 3.05 -9.40
C LEU A 194 -0.83 2.36 -10.54
N TYR A 195 -0.91 1.03 -10.67
CA TYR A 195 -0.33 0.32 -11.82
C TYR A 195 -0.82 0.91 -13.15
N HIS A 196 -2.13 1.10 -13.31
CA HIS A 196 -2.69 1.67 -14.54
C HIS A 196 -2.31 3.14 -14.76
N ARG A 197 -2.15 3.94 -13.69
CA ARG A 197 -1.68 5.33 -13.79
C ARG A 197 -0.23 5.38 -14.26
N LEU A 198 0.64 4.66 -13.56
CA LEU A 198 2.07 4.59 -13.82
C LEU A 198 2.37 4.01 -15.21
N ALA A 199 1.58 3.03 -15.67
CA ALA A 199 1.71 2.45 -17.01
C ALA A 199 1.55 3.51 -18.13
N ARG A 200 0.78 4.57 -17.87
CA ARG A 200 0.49 5.65 -18.83
C ARG A 200 1.47 6.81 -18.77
N TRP A 201 2.39 6.84 -17.81
CA TRP A 201 3.40 7.87 -17.77
C TRP A 201 4.29 7.78 -19.03
N PRO A 202 4.57 8.92 -19.70
CA PRO A 202 5.36 8.91 -20.93
C PRO A 202 6.81 8.51 -20.67
N LYS A 203 7.33 8.82 -19.47
CA LYS A 203 8.69 8.52 -19.03
C LYS A 203 8.65 8.06 -17.59
N ARG A 204 9.37 6.97 -17.30
CA ARG A 204 9.60 6.44 -15.95
C ARG A 204 11.12 6.30 -15.77
N ARG A 205 11.72 7.09 -14.89
CA ARG A 205 13.13 6.99 -14.50
C ARG A 205 13.39 5.71 -13.70
N PHE A 206 12.44 5.32 -12.86
CA PHE A 206 12.52 4.13 -12.03
C PHE A 206 11.62 3.01 -12.57
N SER A 207 12.00 1.77 -12.26
CA SER A 207 11.10 0.63 -12.42
C SER A 207 10.15 0.57 -11.22
N TYR A 208 8.90 0.16 -11.43
CA TYR A 208 7.90 0.06 -10.37
C TYR A 208 7.54 -1.40 -10.15
N ARG A 209 7.77 -1.87 -8.93
CA ARG A 209 7.48 -3.25 -8.53
C ARG A 209 6.21 -3.30 -7.72
N PHE A 210 5.28 -4.16 -8.12
CA PHE A 210 4.00 -4.38 -7.45
C PHE A 210 4.00 -5.75 -6.79
N VAL A 211 3.56 -5.81 -5.53
CA VAL A 211 3.48 -7.06 -4.76
C VAL A 211 2.12 -7.16 -4.07
N LEU A 212 1.40 -8.25 -4.31
CA LEU A 212 0.20 -8.64 -3.59
C LEU A 212 0.46 -9.95 -2.85
N ALA A 213 0.47 -9.91 -1.52
CA ALA A 213 0.80 -11.08 -0.71
C ALA A 213 -0.10 -11.14 0.53
N PRO A 214 -0.19 -12.27 1.23
CA PRO A 214 -0.72 -12.30 2.59
C PRO A 214 0.10 -11.43 3.53
N GLU A 215 -0.56 -10.69 4.43
CA GLU A 215 0.13 -9.87 5.40
C GLU A 215 1.08 -10.74 6.25
N THR A 216 2.27 -10.21 6.52
CA THR A 216 3.36 -10.83 7.28
C THR A 216 3.95 -12.07 6.63
N ILE A 217 3.24 -13.20 6.60
CA ILE A 217 3.84 -14.45 6.12
C ILE A 217 4.12 -14.40 4.62
N GLY A 218 3.28 -13.70 3.85
CA GLY A 218 3.48 -13.50 2.42
C GLY A 218 4.63 -12.54 2.11
N SER A 219 4.73 -11.42 2.84
CA SER A 219 5.86 -10.49 2.70
C SER A 219 7.19 -11.12 3.14
N LEU A 220 7.19 -11.99 4.16
CA LEU A 220 8.35 -12.80 4.55
C LEU A 220 8.73 -13.82 3.47
N CYS A 221 7.77 -14.52 2.88
CA CYS A 221 8.00 -15.41 1.74
C CYS A 221 8.62 -14.67 0.55
N TYR A 222 8.09 -13.48 0.25
CA TYR A 222 8.57 -12.62 -0.81
C TYR A 222 9.99 -12.11 -0.52
N LEU A 223 10.27 -11.62 0.69
CA LEU A 223 11.61 -11.17 1.12
C LEU A 223 12.62 -12.31 1.17
N HIS A 224 12.22 -13.52 1.54
CA HIS A 224 13.09 -14.69 1.51
C HIS A 224 13.60 -14.98 0.09
N ARG A 225 12.78 -14.72 -0.93
CA ARG A 225 13.14 -14.94 -2.33
C ARG A 225 13.83 -13.73 -2.97
N TYR A 226 13.37 -12.52 -2.69
CA TYR A 226 13.77 -11.30 -3.41
C TYR A 226 14.50 -10.26 -2.54
N GLY A 227 14.78 -10.57 -1.28
CA GLY A 227 15.36 -9.63 -0.33
C GLY A 227 16.72 -9.05 -0.76
N GLU A 228 17.63 -9.88 -1.26
CA GLU A 228 18.94 -9.39 -1.76
C GLU A 228 18.82 -8.53 -3.02
N HIS A 229 17.84 -8.84 -3.88
CA HIS A 229 17.52 -7.99 -5.02
C HIS A 229 17.02 -6.62 -4.55
N LEU A 230 16.08 -6.59 -3.60
CA LEU A 230 15.52 -5.35 -3.08
C LEU A 230 16.56 -4.51 -2.35
N LYS A 231 17.47 -5.11 -1.59
CA LYS A 231 18.58 -4.37 -0.95
C LYS A 231 19.44 -3.62 -1.97
N SER A 232 19.60 -4.19 -3.16
CA SER A 232 20.45 -3.63 -4.22
C SER A 232 19.74 -2.61 -5.14
N HIS A 233 18.40 -2.59 -5.14
CA HIS A 233 17.62 -1.83 -6.13
C HIS A 233 16.50 -0.97 -5.55
N CYS A 234 16.03 -1.23 -4.32
CA CYS A 234 14.90 -0.51 -3.74
C CYS A 234 15.34 0.86 -3.23
N ILE A 235 14.84 1.91 -3.88
CA ILE A 235 15.11 3.30 -3.51
C ILE A 235 14.00 3.95 -2.67
N GLY A 236 12.85 3.29 -2.61
CA GLY A 236 11.65 3.76 -1.92
C GLY A 236 10.55 2.73 -2.04
N GLY A 237 9.59 2.77 -1.12
CA GLY A 237 8.39 1.96 -1.27
C GLY A 237 7.24 2.38 -0.38
N LEU A 238 6.06 1.86 -0.71
CA LEU A 238 4.83 2.04 0.05
C LEU A 238 4.12 0.69 0.24
N VAL A 239 3.81 0.38 1.50
CA VAL A 239 2.73 -0.54 1.84
C VAL A 239 1.40 0.24 1.77
N LEU A 240 0.43 -0.27 1.04
CA LEU A 240 -0.86 0.35 0.79
C LEU A 240 -1.92 -0.38 1.60
N THR A 241 -2.53 0.31 2.56
CA THR A 241 -3.57 -0.25 3.43
C THR A 241 -4.61 0.79 3.81
N CYS A 242 -5.88 0.40 4.01
CA CYS A 242 -6.91 1.28 4.58
C CYS A 242 -7.01 2.67 3.90
N LEU A 243 -7.04 2.69 2.56
CA LEU A 243 -6.96 3.90 1.74
C LEU A 243 -8.33 4.56 1.46
N GLY A 244 -9.40 3.96 1.97
CA GLY A 244 -10.74 4.53 1.99
C GLY A 244 -11.13 5.15 3.34
N GLY A 245 -12.43 5.33 3.53
CA GLY A 245 -13.04 5.82 4.75
C GLY A 245 -13.09 7.35 4.87
N PRO A 246 -13.67 7.85 5.96
CA PRO A 246 -14.07 9.25 6.10
C PRO A 246 -12.92 10.23 6.41
N ALA A 247 -11.72 9.75 6.76
CA ALA A 247 -10.60 10.63 7.07
C ALA A 247 -10.21 11.49 5.85
N SER A 248 -10.02 12.80 6.06
CA SER A 248 -9.74 13.74 4.97
C SER A 248 -8.31 13.60 4.43
N ALA A 249 -7.34 13.45 5.33
CA ALA A 249 -5.92 13.41 4.99
C ALA A 249 -5.43 11.97 4.77
N LEU A 250 -4.55 11.80 3.79
CA LEU A 250 -3.80 10.56 3.62
C LEU A 250 -2.62 10.56 4.59
N SER A 251 -2.62 9.60 5.50
CA SER A 251 -1.61 9.44 6.54
C SER A 251 -0.51 8.48 6.10
N VAL A 252 0.71 8.99 5.98
CA VAL A 252 1.88 8.17 5.65
C VAL A 252 2.68 7.91 6.93
N LYS A 253 2.81 6.64 7.28
CA LYS A 253 3.76 6.14 8.27
C LYS A 253 5.12 6.06 7.61
N LEU A 254 6.08 6.81 8.14
CA LEU A 254 7.41 6.94 7.56
C LEU A 254 8.18 5.62 7.55
N ALA A 255 9.11 5.49 6.61
CA ALA A 255 10.07 4.41 6.60
C ALA A 255 11.03 4.54 7.79
N ARG A 256 11.63 3.43 8.22
CA ARG A 256 12.64 3.43 9.29
C ARG A 256 13.89 4.24 8.93
N GLN A 257 14.29 4.25 7.66
CA GLN A 257 15.37 5.10 7.18
C GLN A 257 14.94 6.57 7.20
N GLU A 258 15.27 7.29 8.28
CA GLU A 258 14.79 8.66 8.52
C GLU A 258 15.08 9.63 7.36
N GLU A 259 16.29 9.56 6.82
CA GLU A 259 16.79 10.49 5.80
C GLU A 259 16.43 10.10 4.35
N CYS A 260 15.67 9.03 4.12
CA CYS A 260 15.31 8.63 2.76
C CYS A 260 14.48 9.73 2.06
N LEU A 261 14.62 9.83 0.73
CA LEU A 261 13.94 10.88 -0.07
C LEU A 261 12.41 10.85 0.15
N LEU A 262 11.83 9.66 0.23
CA LEU A 262 10.40 9.47 0.46
C LEU A 262 9.94 10.13 1.77
N ASN A 263 10.64 9.90 2.88
CA ASN A 263 10.29 10.53 4.16
C ASN A 263 10.36 12.05 4.09
N GLN A 264 11.40 12.59 3.44
CA GLN A 264 11.58 14.02 3.30
C GLN A 264 10.48 14.68 2.45
N LEU A 265 10.03 14.01 1.38
CA LEU A 265 8.92 14.46 0.53
C LEU A 265 7.59 14.43 1.28
N VAL A 266 7.31 13.33 1.98
CA VAL A 266 6.08 13.19 2.79
C VAL A 266 6.00 14.28 3.86
N ARG A 267 7.10 14.56 4.57
CA ARG A 267 7.16 15.66 5.55
C ARG A 267 6.94 17.02 4.90
N GLN A 268 7.49 17.26 3.71
CA GLN A 268 7.23 18.50 2.99
C GLN A 268 5.74 18.62 2.61
N LEU A 269 5.15 17.58 2.02
CA LEU A 269 3.74 17.57 1.62
C LEU A 269 2.82 17.82 2.82
N ALA A 270 3.09 17.20 3.97
CA ALA A 270 2.31 17.45 5.19
C ALA A 270 2.50 18.86 5.74
N SER A 271 3.66 19.48 5.55
CA SER A 271 3.88 20.88 5.92
C SER A 271 3.19 21.87 4.97
N GLU A 272 3.14 21.56 3.67
CA GLU A 272 2.57 22.44 2.64
C GLU A 272 1.06 22.28 2.50
N GLN A 273 0.54 21.08 2.75
CA GLN A 273 -0.86 20.67 2.56
C GLN A 273 -1.35 19.80 3.75
N PRO A 274 -1.35 20.34 4.99
CA PRO A 274 -1.71 19.60 6.20
C PRO A 274 -3.15 19.04 6.21
N GLU A 275 -4.04 19.61 5.39
CA GLU A 275 -5.40 19.13 5.19
C GLU A 275 -5.49 17.86 4.31
N ARG A 276 -4.47 17.63 3.48
CA ARG A 276 -4.39 16.50 2.55
C ARG A 276 -3.44 15.40 3.02
N TRP A 277 -2.43 15.74 3.82
CA TRP A 277 -1.35 14.83 4.20
C TRP A 277 -1.10 14.86 5.70
N ALA A 278 -1.01 13.67 6.29
CA ALA A 278 -0.62 13.49 7.68
C ALA A 278 0.61 12.59 7.78
N VAL A 279 1.43 12.78 8.81
CA VAL A 279 2.63 11.98 9.07
C VAL A 279 2.42 11.14 10.32
N ARG A 280 2.81 9.87 10.25
CA ARG A 280 3.02 9.00 11.40
C ARG A 280 4.49 8.62 11.45
N GLU A 281 5.11 8.74 12.61
CA GLU A 281 6.50 8.28 12.77
C GLU A 281 6.58 6.75 12.63
N PHE A 282 7.75 6.26 12.19
CA PHE A 282 7.99 4.82 12.13
C PHE A 282 7.90 4.22 13.54
N THR A 283 7.31 3.03 13.62
CA THR A 283 7.30 2.21 14.83
C THR A 283 7.12 0.75 14.43
N PRO A 284 7.88 -0.20 15.02
CA PRO A 284 7.66 -1.62 14.76
C PRO A 284 6.49 -2.19 15.58
N CYS A 285 5.90 -1.43 16.50
CA CYS A 285 4.96 -1.95 17.50
C CYS A 285 3.56 -2.27 16.96
N HIS A 286 3.16 -1.64 15.85
CA HIS A 286 1.85 -1.81 15.23
C HIS A 286 1.90 -1.37 13.77
N GLY A 287 1.01 -1.91 12.93
CA GLY A 287 0.99 -1.67 11.50
C GLY A 287 1.01 -2.97 10.73
N SER A 288 1.62 -2.93 9.54
CA SER A 288 1.54 -3.97 8.54
C SER A 288 2.94 -4.41 8.10
N ASP A 289 3.10 -4.73 6.81
CA ASP A 289 4.30 -5.30 6.20
C ASP A 289 5.51 -4.37 6.19
N GLU A 290 5.35 -3.08 6.45
CA GLU A 290 6.48 -2.14 6.54
C GLU A 290 7.47 -2.58 7.62
N ARG A 291 7.00 -3.29 8.65
CA ARG A 291 7.85 -3.88 9.69
C ARG A 291 8.79 -4.96 9.16
N GLN A 292 8.37 -5.71 8.13
CA GLN A 292 9.20 -6.76 7.51
C GLN A 292 10.24 -6.12 6.59
N TYR A 293 9.79 -5.20 5.73
CA TYR A 293 10.67 -4.46 4.82
C TYR A 293 11.70 -3.60 5.56
N CYS A 294 11.33 -3.01 6.71
CA CYS A 294 12.21 -2.18 7.54
C CYS A 294 12.98 -2.97 8.62
N SER A 295 12.87 -4.30 8.65
CA SER A 295 13.57 -5.12 9.65
C SER A 295 15.09 -4.92 9.56
N PRO A 296 15.87 -5.10 10.64
CA PRO A 296 17.30 -4.75 10.68
C PRO A 296 18.19 -5.33 9.58
N GLY A 297 17.87 -6.52 9.05
CA GLY A 297 18.64 -7.14 7.98
C GLY A 297 18.33 -6.61 6.57
N PHE A 298 17.15 -6.01 6.37
CA PHE A 298 16.70 -5.47 5.10
C PHE A 298 16.78 -3.93 5.06
N ASP A 299 16.32 -3.29 6.13
CA ASP A 299 16.33 -1.84 6.35
C ASP A 299 15.88 -1.04 5.13
N LEU A 300 14.90 -1.53 4.36
CA LEU A 300 14.50 -0.89 3.10
C LEU A 300 13.75 0.43 3.36
N PRO A 301 13.84 1.42 2.44
CA PRO A 301 13.15 2.71 2.55
C PRO A 301 11.64 2.60 2.24
N VAL A 302 10.93 1.68 2.91
CA VAL A 302 9.51 1.39 2.66
C VAL A 302 8.66 2.04 3.76
N ALA A 303 7.86 3.02 3.36
CA ALA A 303 6.84 3.65 4.18
C ALA A 303 5.50 2.91 4.03
N GLN A 304 4.46 3.40 4.69
CA GLN A 304 3.11 2.86 4.55
C GLN A 304 2.05 3.95 4.47
N ALA A 305 1.17 3.90 3.48
CA ALA A 305 0.09 4.86 3.27
C ALA A 305 -1.25 4.28 3.72
N ALA A 306 -2.02 5.08 4.49
CA ALA A 306 -3.41 4.81 4.84
C ALA A 306 -4.21 6.11 4.97
N ARG A 307 -5.51 6.08 4.70
CA ARG A 307 -6.42 7.21 4.91
C ARG A 307 -7.07 7.11 6.28
N THR A 308 -8.04 6.21 6.44
CA THR A 308 -8.65 5.89 7.73
C THR A 308 -7.89 4.75 8.38
N VAL A 309 -6.89 5.10 9.19
CA VAL A 309 -5.89 4.18 9.77
C VAL A 309 -6.53 3.03 10.55
N TYR A 310 -6.10 1.79 10.27
CA TYR A 310 -6.43 0.57 11.02
C TYR A 310 -6.36 0.76 12.55
N GLY A 311 -7.29 0.13 13.27
CA GLY A 311 -7.39 0.23 14.73
C GLY A 311 -7.93 1.56 15.27
N ASN A 312 -8.17 2.57 14.42
CA ASN A 312 -8.66 3.89 14.82
C ASN A 312 -10.10 4.18 14.38
N PHE A 313 -10.85 3.16 13.92
CA PHE A 313 -12.26 3.26 13.53
C PHE A 313 -13.02 2.05 14.04
N ALA A 314 -14.32 2.21 14.32
CA ALA A 314 -15.14 1.19 14.99
C ALA A 314 -15.39 -0.04 14.11
N GLU A 315 -15.46 0.18 12.80
CA GLU A 315 -15.75 -0.85 11.80
C GLU A 315 -14.56 -1.79 11.57
N TYR A 316 -13.35 -1.40 11.98
CA TYR A 316 -12.11 -2.15 11.77
C TYR A 316 -12.20 -3.58 12.33
N HIS A 317 -11.88 -4.58 11.51
CA HIS A 317 -11.99 -6.00 11.86
C HIS A 317 -13.40 -6.42 12.28
N THR A 318 -14.42 -5.87 11.63
CA THR A 318 -15.81 -6.27 11.82
C THR A 318 -16.57 -6.30 10.49
N SER A 319 -17.80 -6.84 10.50
CA SER A 319 -18.74 -6.74 9.38
C SER A 319 -19.19 -5.30 9.07
N GLY A 320 -18.86 -4.32 9.93
CA GLY A 320 -19.12 -2.91 9.66
C GLY A 320 -18.19 -2.31 8.59
N ASP A 321 -17.08 -2.99 8.27
CA ASP A 321 -16.12 -2.53 7.26
C ASP A 321 -16.65 -2.79 5.84
N THR A 322 -17.58 -1.93 5.44
CA THR A 322 -18.41 -2.06 4.24
C THR A 322 -17.93 -1.17 3.10
N LYS A 323 -18.44 -1.43 1.89
CA LYS A 323 -18.19 -0.60 0.71
C LYS A 323 -18.60 0.85 0.95
N GLU A 324 -19.72 1.06 1.65
CA GLU A 324 -20.29 2.36 2.00
C GLU A 324 -19.37 3.12 2.97
N PHE A 325 -18.81 2.42 3.97
CA PHE A 325 -17.81 3.00 4.86
C PHE A 325 -16.55 3.39 4.09
N MET A 326 -16.02 2.46 3.28
CA MET A 326 -14.77 2.64 2.53
C MET A 326 -14.87 3.75 1.45
N GLN A 327 -16.01 3.86 0.76
CA GLN A 327 -16.27 4.79 -0.34
C GLN A 327 -15.29 4.65 -1.54
N ILE A 328 -15.77 4.11 -2.68
CA ILE A 328 -14.93 3.93 -3.89
C ILE A 328 -14.30 5.25 -4.38
N SER A 329 -15.00 6.37 -4.22
CA SER A 329 -14.46 7.70 -4.55
C SER A 329 -13.19 8.04 -3.76
N ARG A 330 -13.08 7.59 -2.49
CA ARG A 330 -11.89 7.81 -1.66
C ARG A 330 -10.68 7.03 -2.14
N LEU A 331 -10.90 5.88 -2.80
CA LEU A 331 -9.82 5.13 -3.44
C LEU A 331 -9.24 5.91 -4.62
N ASN A 332 -10.08 6.53 -5.45
CA ASN A 332 -9.61 7.40 -6.53
C ASN A 332 -8.82 8.60 -6.00
N GLU A 333 -9.31 9.27 -4.96
CA GLU A 333 -8.58 10.37 -4.31
C GLU A 333 -7.22 9.89 -3.77
N ALA A 334 -7.16 8.69 -3.18
CA ALA A 334 -5.91 8.11 -2.72
C ALA A 334 -4.95 7.81 -3.90
N ILE A 335 -5.45 7.26 -5.01
CA ILE A 335 -4.67 7.04 -6.24
C ILE A 335 -4.08 8.37 -6.74
N ASP A 336 -4.89 9.42 -6.82
CA ASP A 336 -4.43 10.73 -7.32
C ASP A 336 -3.37 11.37 -6.39
N GLN A 337 -3.57 11.28 -5.08
CA GLN A 337 -2.60 11.77 -4.09
C GLN A 337 -1.28 10.98 -4.13
N LEU A 338 -1.36 9.65 -4.19
CA LEU A 338 -0.19 8.80 -4.24
C LEU A 338 0.55 8.93 -5.59
N GLU A 339 -0.16 9.06 -6.71
CA GLU A 339 0.44 9.37 -8.01
C GLU A 339 1.24 10.69 -7.95
N GLN A 340 0.68 11.74 -7.31
CA GLN A 340 1.39 13.00 -7.10
C GLN A 340 2.67 12.83 -6.27
N LEU A 341 2.63 12.04 -5.20
CA LEU A 341 3.82 11.73 -4.39
C LEU A 341 4.88 10.98 -5.21
N LEU A 342 4.46 9.97 -5.99
CA LEU A 342 5.37 9.20 -6.85
C LEU A 342 6.00 10.08 -7.93
N LEU A 343 5.24 10.98 -8.58
CA LEU A 343 5.78 11.94 -9.55
C LEU A 343 6.84 12.86 -8.94
N GLN A 344 6.64 13.31 -7.70
CA GLN A 344 7.64 14.09 -6.99
C GLN A 344 8.85 13.23 -6.65
N HIS A 345 8.66 12.00 -6.17
CA HIS A 345 9.77 11.09 -5.89
C HIS A 345 10.61 10.80 -7.14
N GLU A 346 9.97 10.59 -8.29
CA GLU A 346 10.60 10.37 -9.59
C GLU A 346 11.57 11.51 -9.95
N ASN A 347 11.22 12.76 -9.63
CA ASN A 347 11.91 13.94 -10.13
C ASN A 347 12.66 14.73 -9.04
N ALA A 348 12.49 14.40 -7.76
CA ALA A 348 13.13 15.10 -6.66
C ALA A 348 14.51 14.54 -6.29
N GLY A 349 15.01 13.56 -7.05
CA GLY A 349 16.30 12.89 -6.83
C GLY A 349 17.52 13.77 -7.10
N VAL A 350 18.66 13.11 -7.29
CA VAL A 350 19.96 13.75 -7.46
C VAL A 350 20.21 14.09 -8.93
N PHE A 351 20.80 15.25 -9.18
CA PHE A 351 21.20 15.67 -10.52
C PHE A 351 22.68 16.02 -10.57
N GLU A 352 23.29 15.82 -11.73
CA GLU A 352 24.65 16.24 -12.02
C GLU A 352 24.69 17.12 -13.26
N ARG A 353 25.45 18.21 -13.18
CA ARG A 353 25.65 19.14 -14.26
C ARG A 353 26.64 18.58 -15.29
N THR A 354 26.29 18.66 -16.56
CA THR A 354 27.12 18.12 -17.67
C THR A 354 28.36 18.98 -17.97
N ASN A 355 28.33 20.28 -17.60
CA ASN A 355 29.40 21.25 -17.84
C ASN A 355 29.82 21.98 -16.56
N PRO A 356 30.57 21.35 -15.65
CA PRO A 356 30.71 21.83 -14.26
C PRO A 356 31.52 23.12 -14.06
N TYR A 357 32.26 23.61 -15.07
CA TYR A 357 33.15 24.76 -14.93
C TYR A 357 32.48 26.07 -15.41
N GLY A 358 32.43 27.07 -14.53
CA GLY A 358 31.77 28.37 -14.79
C GLY A 358 30.25 28.27 -14.86
N GLU A 359 29.52 29.36 -15.06
CA GLU A 359 28.07 29.30 -15.35
C GLU A 359 27.81 29.01 -16.83
N PRO A 360 26.74 28.27 -17.19
CA PRO A 360 26.45 28.02 -18.59
C PRO A 360 25.85 29.28 -19.23
N GLN A 361 26.22 29.56 -20.46
CA GLN A 361 25.63 30.66 -21.24
C GLN A 361 24.20 30.28 -21.67
N LEU A 362 23.23 30.47 -20.78
CA LEU A 362 21.82 30.06 -20.92
C LEU A 362 21.12 30.70 -22.14
N GLY A 363 21.53 31.92 -22.55
CA GLY A 363 20.96 32.61 -23.71
C GLY A 363 21.08 31.84 -25.02
N LYS A 364 22.15 31.03 -25.19
CA LYS A 364 22.32 30.15 -26.37
C LYS A 364 21.21 29.10 -26.53
N ARG A 365 20.43 28.88 -25.48
CA ARG A 365 19.37 27.88 -25.38
C ARG A 365 17.99 28.52 -25.18
N GLY A 366 17.88 29.85 -25.29
CA GLY A 366 16.64 30.59 -25.03
C GLY A 366 16.24 30.66 -23.55
N LEU A 367 17.12 30.24 -22.63
CA LEU A 367 16.85 30.15 -21.19
C LEU A 367 17.30 31.39 -20.40
N TYR A 368 17.60 32.49 -21.09
CA TYR A 368 18.00 33.77 -20.49
C TYR A 368 17.61 34.94 -21.42
N PRO A 369 17.24 36.12 -20.89
CA PRO A 369 16.93 37.28 -21.72
C PRO A 369 18.16 37.78 -22.51
N ASN A 370 18.04 37.99 -23.81
CA ASN A 370 19.15 38.50 -24.63
C ASN A 370 19.43 39.99 -24.40
N LEU A 371 18.43 40.74 -23.92
CA LEU A 371 18.57 42.14 -23.55
C LEU A 371 18.64 42.28 -22.01
N ASN A 372 19.70 42.91 -21.51
CA ASN A 372 19.82 43.25 -20.09
C ASN A 372 19.60 44.75 -19.89
N SER A 373 18.43 45.13 -19.38
CA SER A 373 18.07 46.52 -19.04
C SER A 373 17.13 46.52 -17.84
N PRO A 374 16.95 47.65 -17.12
CA PRO A 374 15.98 47.73 -16.03
C PRO A 374 14.56 47.27 -16.40
N ALA A 375 14.19 47.38 -17.69
CA ALA A 375 12.89 46.92 -18.21
C ALA A 375 12.81 45.38 -18.43
N SER A 376 13.94 44.67 -18.48
CA SER A 376 14.00 43.21 -18.61
C SER A 376 14.39 42.49 -17.33
N TYR A 377 14.64 43.21 -16.23
CA TYR A 377 15.09 42.61 -14.97
C TYR A 377 14.13 41.58 -14.39
N SER A 378 12.82 41.72 -14.63
CA SER A 378 11.79 40.78 -14.18
C SER A 378 11.56 39.59 -15.13
N LYS A 379 12.29 39.50 -16.25
CA LYS A 379 12.16 38.41 -17.21
C LYS A 379 13.08 37.23 -16.88
N SER A 380 12.58 36.01 -17.06
CA SER A 380 13.39 34.79 -17.03
C SER A 380 13.91 34.35 -18.40
N SER A 381 13.23 34.75 -19.47
CA SER A 381 13.68 34.61 -20.85
C SER A 381 13.10 35.75 -21.69
N ASP A 382 13.44 35.86 -22.98
CA ASP A 382 12.84 36.87 -23.85
C ASP A 382 11.31 36.76 -23.91
N GLN A 383 10.77 35.55 -23.69
CA GLN A 383 9.36 35.19 -23.80
C GLN A 383 8.63 35.06 -22.45
N LEU A 384 9.35 35.10 -21.31
CA LEU A 384 8.77 34.84 -19.99
C LEU A 384 9.00 35.99 -19.01
N LEU A 385 7.90 36.59 -18.55
CA LEU A 385 7.85 37.61 -17.50
C LEU A 385 7.24 37.00 -16.23
N ASP A 386 8.07 36.65 -15.26
CA ASP A 386 7.68 35.89 -14.07
C ASP A 386 8.43 36.35 -12.79
N GLY A 387 9.02 37.54 -12.82
CA GLY A 387 9.83 38.06 -11.71
C GLY A 387 11.17 37.33 -11.54
N ARG A 388 11.71 36.71 -12.60
CA ARG A 388 12.91 35.85 -12.63
C ARG A 388 12.76 34.50 -11.94
N THR A 389 11.55 34.07 -11.60
CA THR A 389 11.33 32.85 -10.80
C THR A 389 11.97 31.63 -11.46
N GLN A 390 11.71 31.39 -12.75
CA GLN A 390 12.27 30.26 -13.50
C GLN A 390 13.80 30.34 -13.59
N LEU A 391 14.33 31.54 -13.83
CA LEU A 391 15.77 31.77 -13.97
C LEU A 391 16.52 31.56 -12.66
N MET A 392 15.97 32.02 -11.54
CA MET A 392 16.55 31.76 -10.21
C MET A 392 16.53 30.26 -9.89
N ALA A 393 15.42 29.57 -10.19
CA ALA A 393 15.34 28.11 -10.03
C ALA A 393 16.39 27.39 -10.89
N MET A 394 16.54 27.77 -12.17
CA MET A 394 17.60 27.23 -13.04
C MET A 394 18.98 27.41 -12.44
N GLN A 395 19.31 28.62 -11.98
CA GLN A 395 20.62 28.93 -11.40
C GLN A 395 20.90 28.12 -10.14
N TRP A 396 19.92 27.95 -9.26
CA TRP A 396 20.05 27.09 -8.07
C TRP A 396 20.28 25.63 -8.44
N ILE A 397 19.51 25.09 -9.37
CA ILE A 397 19.69 23.71 -9.84
C ILE A 397 21.09 23.53 -10.45
N LEU A 398 21.50 24.41 -11.36
CA LEU A 398 22.80 24.32 -12.04
C LEU A 398 24.00 24.48 -11.09
N ASN A 399 23.83 25.24 -10.01
CA ASN A 399 24.87 25.40 -9.00
C ASN A 399 25.01 24.16 -8.09
N LEU A 400 23.89 23.54 -7.72
CA LEU A 400 23.84 22.43 -6.76
C LEU A 400 23.74 21.04 -7.40
N ALA A 401 23.60 20.94 -8.73
CA ALA A 401 23.64 19.69 -9.48
C ALA A 401 25.08 19.13 -9.54
N ASP A 402 25.60 18.72 -8.38
CA ASP A 402 26.95 18.22 -8.17
C ASP A 402 27.01 16.70 -7.96
N GLY A 403 25.89 16.00 -8.23
CA GLY A 403 25.75 14.57 -7.99
C GLY A 403 25.57 14.20 -6.50
N ARG A 404 25.35 15.17 -5.61
CA ARG A 404 25.17 14.92 -4.17
C ARG A 404 23.87 15.47 -3.62
N HIS A 405 23.39 16.60 -4.14
CA HIS A 405 22.17 17.23 -3.65
C HIS A 405 20.94 16.70 -4.39
N THR A 406 19.89 16.39 -3.63
CA THR A 406 18.57 16.12 -4.19
C THR A 406 17.91 17.44 -4.60
N LEU A 407 17.01 17.41 -5.59
CA LEU A 407 16.26 18.61 -5.99
C LEU A 407 15.46 19.19 -4.81
N LEU A 408 15.01 18.32 -3.91
CA LEU A 408 14.37 18.71 -2.65
C LEU A 408 15.30 19.54 -1.76
N GLN A 409 16.56 19.11 -1.58
CA GLN A 409 17.55 19.88 -0.85
C GLN A 409 17.87 21.22 -1.56
N MET A 410 17.92 21.22 -2.89
CA MET A 410 18.09 22.44 -3.69
C MET A 410 16.93 23.42 -3.45
N ALA A 411 15.69 22.94 -3.45
CA ALA A 411 14.50 23.75 -3.21
C ALA A 411 14.54 24.41 -1.81
N ARG A 412 14.88 23.62 -0.78
CA ARG A 412 15.06 24.13 0.59
C ARG A 412 16.15 25.19 0.67
N ARG A 413 17.30 24.97 0.01
CA ARG A 413 18.42 25.91 0.00
C ARG A 413 18.08 27.22 -0.72
N ALA A 414 17.34 27.12 -1.81
CA ALA A 414 16.82 28.23 -2.60
C ALA A 414 15.68 28.98 -1.89
N ARG A 415 15.05 28.38 -0.86
CA ARG A 415 13.81 28.84 -0.23
C ARG A 415 12.68 29.01 -1.25
N MET A 416 12.57 28.04 -2.17
CA MET A 416 11.57 28.00 -3.22
C MET A 416 10.72 26.73 -3.08
N PRO A 417 9.42 26.76 -3.44
CA PRO A 417 8.60 25.55 -3.48
C PRO A 417 9.22 24.51 -4.42
N LEU A 418 9.22 23.23 -4.03
CA LEU A 418 9.76 22.14 -4.87
C LEU A 418 9.12 22.11 -6.27
N ALA A 419 7.81 22.38 -6.35
CA ALA A 419 7.07 22.48 -7.62
C ALA A 419 7.72 23.47 -8.60
N THR A 420 8.32 24.55 -8.11
CA THR A 420 9.00 25.56 -8.92
C THR A 420 10.26 25.01 -9.57
N LEU A 421 11.05 24.21 -8.83
CA LEU A 421 12.24 23.57 -9.37
C LEU A 421 11.87 22.40 -10.29
N LEU A 422 10.85 21.62 -9.95
CA LEU A 422 10.35 20.53 -10.80
C LEU A 422 9.93 21.00 -12.19
N ALA A 423 9.28 22.18 -12.29
CA ALA A 423 8.89 22.77 -13.57
C ALA A 423 10.08 23.11 -14.48
N VAL A 424 11.27 23.28 -13.90
CA VAL A 424 12.50 23.70 -14.60
C VAL A 424 13.37 22.51 -15.02
N VAL A 425 13.27 21.37 -14.34
CA VAL A 425 14.07 20.17 -14.65
C VAL A 425 13.99 19.77 -16.13
N PRO A 426 12.80 19.66 -16.77
CA PRO A 426 12.72 19.28 -18.18
C PRO A 426 13.46 20.25 -19.10
N LEU A 427 13.37 21.55 -18.85
CA LEU A 427 14.06 22.58 -19.64
C LEU A 427 15.59 22.42 -19.58
N LEU A 428 16.12 22.06 -18.41
CA LEU A 428 17.56 21.85 -18.23
C LEU A 428 18.03 20.51 -18.79
N GLU A 429 17.21 19.47 -18.76
CA GLU A 429 17.50 18.18 -19.39
C GLU A 429 17.47 18.28 -20.92
N GLU A 430 16.45 18.92 -21.51
CA GLU A 430 16.36 19.17 -22.96
C GLU A 430 17.52 20.03 -23.47
N ALA A 431 18.00 20.96 -22.65
CA ALA A 431 19.17 21.78 -22.90
C ALA A 431 20.52 21.06 -22.71
N GLU A 432 20.48 19.78 -22.31
CA GLU A 432 21.63 18.93 -21.98
C GLU A 432 22.55 19.53 -20.91
N LEU A 433 21.99 20.29 -19.96
CA LEU A 433 22.75 20.96 -18.90
C LEU A 433 22.83 20.14 -17.61
N ILE A 434 21.85 19.28 -17.36
CA ILE A 434 21.84 18.37 -16.21
C ILE A 434 21.48 16.96 -16.66
N ARG A 435 21.92 15.97 -15.89
CA ARG A 435 21.51 14.57 -15.99
C ARG A 435 20.99 14.11 -14.63
N PHE A 436 19.97 13.27 -14.65
CA PHE A 436 19.52 12.58 -13.44
C PHE A 436 20.52 11.50 -13.04
N THR A 437 20.81 11.41 -11.75
CA THR A 437 21.68 10.40 -11.17
C THR A 437 20.84 9.55 -10.23
N ALA A 438 20.68 8.28 -10.58
CA ALA A 438 19.92 7.37 -9.73
C ALA A 438 20.59 7.26 -8.35
N PRO A 439 19.82 7.22 -7.25
CA PRO A 439 20.39 6.98 -5.93
C PRO A 439 21.14 5.65 -5.93
N GLN A 440 22.30 5.59 -5.29
CA GLN A 440 22.94 4.32 -5.01
C GLN A 440 22.22 3.69 -3.81
N CYS A 441 21.65 2.49 -3.98
CA CYS A 441 21.25 1.64 -2.86
C CYS A 441 22.50 1.32 -2.02
N ARG A 442 22.35 1.34 -0.69
CA ARG A 442 23.43 1.06 0.25
C ARG A 442 23.50 -0.41 0.61
#